data_AF-A0AA86SF30-F1
#
_entry.id   AF-A0AA86SF30-F1
#
_cell.length_a   1.000
_cell.length_b   1.000
_cell.length_c   1.000
_cell.angle_alpha   90.00
_cell.angle_beta   90.00
_cell.angle_gamma   90.00
#
_symmetry.space_group_name_H-M   'P 1'
#
loop_
_entity.id
_entity.type
_entity.pdbx_description
1 polymer ?
#
loop_
_entity_poly.entity_id
_entity_poly.type
_entity_poly.pdbx_seq_one_letter_code
_entity_poly.pdbx_strand_id
1 'polypeptide(L)'
;MAEEKAVEMVALECLGKGFDMASDFRLRFAKGIRGGRLVVLDEQNKRDILIPGTGGVTIKEVSENIRCDKGDRIRFKSDVLEFNQMSELLNQKSAVQGKVPSGYFNALFDLSGDWFRDAADTKYLAFDGYFISLYYLHLTASPLILQEEVKKSVPAQWDPASLSR
;
A
#
# COMPACT_ATOMS: atom_id res chain seq x y z
N MET A 1 15.95 -7.45 -23.97
CA MET A 1 16.02 -7.00 -22.57
C MET A 1 14.84 -6.06 -22.39
N ALA A 2 13.87 -6.39 -21.55
CA ALA A 2 12.77 -5.47 -21.29
C ALA A 2 13.34 -4.22 -20.61
N GLU A 3 12.96 -3.04 -21.09
CA GLU A 3 13.39 -1.77 -20.52
C GLU A 3 12.91 -1.70 -19.06
N GLU A 4 13.84 -1.52 -18.11
CA GLU A 4 13.49 -1.45 -16.70
C GLU A 4 12.71 -0.15 -16.46
N LYS A 5 11.44 -0.29 -16.06
CA LYS A 5 10.54 0.84 -15.90
C LYS A 5 11.01 1.70 -14.72
N ALA A 6 11.10 3.00 -14.94
CA ALA A 6 11.51 3.95 -13.91
C ALA A 6 10.59 3.89 -12.68
N VAL A 7 11.17 3.98 -11.48
CA VAL A 7 10.46 3.72 -10.21
C VAL A 7 9.30 4.68 -9.98
N GLU A 8 9.40 5.91 -10.45
CA GLU A 8 8.35 6.92 -10.41
C GLU A 8 7.12 6.53 -11.24
N MET A 9 7.34 5.91 -12.39
CA MET A 9 6.25 5.38 -13.22
C MET A 9 5.60 4.16 -12.58
N VAL A 10 6.41 3.30 -11.95
CA VAL A 10 5.89 2.16 -11.18
C VAL A 10 5.03 2.65 -10.01
N ALA A 11 5.52 3.63 -9.24
CA ALA A 11 4.78 4.22 -8.12
C ALA A 11 3.47 4.88 -8.57
N LEU A 12 3.49 5.65 -9.66
CA LEU A 12 2.31 6.26 -10.24
C LEU A 12 1.24 5.22 -10.64
N GLU A 13 1.67 4.11 -11.23
CA GLU A 13 0.78 3.04 -11.68
C GLU A 13 0.21 2.22 -10.53
N CYS A 14 0.83 2.23 -9.35
CA CYS A 14 0.29 1.62 -8.14
C CYS A 14 -0.89 2.40 -7.56
N LEU A 15 -1.04 3.69 -7.87
CA LEU A 15 -2.16 4.48 -7.34
C LEU A 15 -3.50 3.93 -7.84
N GLY A 16 -4.42 3.74 -6.90
CA GLY A 16 -5.75 3.25 -7.19
C GLY A 16 -5.83 1.75 -7.45
N LYS A 17 -4.72 1.02 -7.34
CA LYS A 17 -4.68 -0.46 -7.36
C LYS A 17 -5.01 -1.03 -5.97
N GLY A 18 -5.41 -2.30 -5.94
CA GLY A 18 -5.54 -3.05 -4.71
C GLY A 18 -4.19 -3.58 -4.23
N PHE A 19 -4.17 -4.22 -3.06
CA PHE A 19 -3.02 -4.98 -2.59
C PHE A 19 -3.49 -6.12 -1.69
N ASP A 20 -2.61 -7.09 -1.42
CA ASP A 20 -2.88 -8.14 -0.45
C ASP A 20 -2.44 -7.69 0.94
N MET A 21 -3.34 -7.66 1.90
CA MET A 21 -2.97 -7.31 3.29
C MET A 21 -2.04 -8.34 3.93
N ALA A 22 -2.06 -9.59 3.46
CA ALA A 22 -1.14 -10.64 3.89
C ALA A 22 0.23 -10.56 3.22
N SER A 23 0.41 -9.69 2.21
CA SER A 23 1.71 -9.39 1.61
C SER A 23 2.30 -8.09 2.17
N ASP A 24 3.58 -7.86 1.88
CA ASP A 24 4.27 -6.62 2.17
C ASP A 24 3.70 -5.47 1.32
N PHE A 25 3.78 -4.22 1.80
CA PHE A 25 3.23 -3.03 1.15
C PHE A 25 4.16 -2.38 0.12
N ARG A 26 5.33 -2.96 -0.16
CA ARG A 26 6.19 -2.53 -1.28
C ARG A 26 5.43 -2.55 -2.61
N LEU A 27 5.76 -1.60 -3.50
CA LEU A 27 5.10 -1.39 -4.80
C LEU A 27 4.93 -2.66 -5.65
N ARG A 28 5.89 -3.60 -5.56
CA ARG A 28 5.85 -4.88 -6.28
C ARG A 28 4.67 -5.79 -5.92
N PHE A 29 4.01 -5.56 -4.79
CA PHE A 29 2.85 -6.34 -4.32
C PHE A 29 1.51 -5.66 -4.65
N ALA A 30 1.51 -4.51 -5.33
CA ALA A 30 0.28 -3.87 -5.80
C ALA A 30 -0.44 -4.79 -6.83
N LYS A 31 -1.74 -5.01 -6.60
CA LYS A 31 -2.63 -5.86 -7.40
C LYS A 31 -3.60 -5.03 -8.24
N GLY A 32 -3.91 -5.48 -9.44
CA GLY A 32 -4.92 -4.85 -10.30
C GLY A 32 -5.93 -5.85 -10.84
N ILE A 33 -7.12 -5.39 -11.23
CA ILE A 33 -8.04 -6.22 -12.01
C ILE A 33 -7.46 -6.39 -13.40
N ARG A 34 -7.03 -7.59 -13.76
CA ARG A 34 -6.37 -7.87 -15.06
C ARG A 34 -5.30 -6.81 -15.44
N GLY A 35 -4.56 -6.30 -14.45
CA GLY A 35 -3.53 -5.26 -14.62
C GLY A 35 -3.98 -3.79 -14.44
N GLY A 36 -5.28 -3.52 -14.24
CA GLY A 36 -5.87 -2.18 -14.09
C GLY A 36 -6.03 -1.68 -12.65
N ARG A 37 -6.60 -0.48 -12.49
CA ARG A 37 -6.90 0.16 -11.19
C ARG A 37 -8.29 -0.27 -10.69
N LEU A 38 -8.48 -0.31 -9.37
CA LEU A 38 -9.80 -0.49 -8.74
C LEU A 38 -10.67 0.77 -8.83
N VAL A 39 -10.03 1.94 -8.88
CA VAL A 39 -10.72 3.23 -8.96
C VAL A 39 -10.63 3.82 -10.36
N VAL A 40 -11.61 4.66 -10.69
CA VAL A 40 -11.62 5.49 -11.89
C VAL A 40 -10.65 6.64 -11.68
N LEU A 41 -9.75 6.83 -12.66
CA LEU A 41 -8.84 7.96 -12.73
C LEU A 41 -9.23 8.84 -13.91
N ASP A 42 -9.08 10.16 -13.76
CA ASP A 42 -9.31 11.09 -14.86
C ASP A 42 -8.15 11.01 -15.86
N GLU A 43 -8.45 10.50 -17.05
CA GLU A 43 -7.49 10.33 -18.15
C GLU A 43 -7.55 11.48 -19.18
N GLN A 44 -8.48 12.43 -19.02
CA GLN A 44 -8.66 13.57 -19.93
C GLN A 44 -7.86 14.78 -19.46
N ASN A 45 -7.94 15.11 -18.17
CA ASN A 45 -7.23 16.27 -17.61
C ASN A 45 -5.88 15.80 -17.04
N LYS A 46 -4.81 16.15 -17.75
CA LYS A 46 -3.45 15.70 -17.46
C LYS A 46 -2.48 16.87 -17.37
N ARG A 47 -1.46 16.71 -16.53
CA ARG A 47 -0.37 17.65 -16.35
C ARG A 47 0.94 16.90 -16.07
N ASP A 48 2.04 17.57 -16.33
CA ASP A 48 3.35 17.10 -15.88
C ASP A 48 3.54 17.46 -14.40
N ILE A 49 4.10 16.54 -13.61
CA ILE A 49 4.44 16.78 -12.20
C ILE A 49 5.94 16.63 -11.98
N LEU A 50 6.54 17.66 -11.36
CA LEU A 50 7.93 17.63 -10.92
C LEU A 50 8.02 16.86 -9.60
N ILE A 51 8.92 15.88 -9.51
CA ILE A 51 9.13 15.12 -8.28
C ILE A 51 10.02 15.93 -7.32
N PRO A 52 9.54 16.29 -6.12
CA PRO A 52 10.33 17.04 -5.15
C PRO A 52 11.62 16.31 -4.78
N GLY A 53 12.74 17.05 -4.69
CA GLY A 53 14.01 16.52 -4.18
C GLY A 53 14.81 15.62 -5.13
N THR A 54 14.38 15.44 -6.38
CA THR A 54 15.03 14.54 -7.36
C THR A 54 15.88 15.25 -8.42
N GLY A 55 16.20 16.53 -8.23
CA GLY A 55 17.08 17.26 -9.16
C GLY A 55 16.49 17.51 -10.55
N GLY A 56 15.16 17.47 -10.71
CA GLY A 56 14.49 17.82 -11.97
C GLY A 56 13.64 16.72 -12.61
N VAL A 57 13.53 15.54 -11.99
CA VAL A 57 12.73 14.43 -12.56
C VAL A 57 11.26 14.84 -12.64
N THR A 58 10.70 14.67 -13.84
CA THR A 58 9.31 15.03 -14.16
C THR A 58 8.57 13.82 -14.66
N ILE A 59 7.42 13.52 -14.07
CA ILE A 59 6.49 12.51 -14.56
C ILE A 59 5.51 13.21 -15.50
N LYS A 60 5.44 12.73 -16.74
CA LYS A 60 4.59 13.34 -17.76
C LYS A 60 3.17 12.81 -17.73
N GLU A 61 2.22 13.61 -18.24
CA GLU A 61 0.86 13.16 -18.54
C GLU A 61 0.10 12.54 -17.34
N VAL A 62 0.30 13.11 -16.15
CA VAL A 62 -0.30 12.65 -14.90
C VAL A 62 -1.68 13.28 -14.70
N SER A 63 -2.66 12.45 -14.32
CA SER A 63 -4.01 12.92 -13.97
C SER A 63 -3.96 14.07 -12.96
N GLU A 64 -4.79 15.09 -13.16
CA GLU A 64 -4.84 16.23 -12.23
C GLU A 64 -5.26 15.85 -10.80
N ASN A 65 -5.91 14.69 -10.66
CA ASN A 65 -6.35 14.09 -9.40
C ASN A 65 -5.23 13.34 -8.65
N ILE A 66 -3.98 13.43 -9.12
CA ILE A 66 -2.81 12.91 -8.43
C ILE A 66 -1.93 14.08 -7.98
N ARG A 67 -1.55 14.08 -6.71
CA ARG A 67 -0.57 15.01 -6.16
C ARG A 67 0.70 14.29 -5.77
N CYS A 68 1.79 15.05 -5.79
CA CYS A 68 3.11 14.61 -5.37
C CYS A 68 3.62 15.57 -4.31
N ASP A 69 3.65 15.12 -3.07
CA ASP A 69 4.18 15.87 -1.96
C ASP A 69 5.64 15.49 -1.71
N LYS A 70 6.37 16.41 -1.08
CA LYS A 70 7.72 16.14 -0.62
C LYS A 70 7.70 15.02 0.41
N GLY A 71 8.64 14.09 0.31
CA GLY A 71 8.84 13.07 1.32
C GLY A 71 9.43 13.64 2.60
N ASP A 72 9.63 12.76 3.56
CA ASP A 72 10.13 13.10 4.89
C ASP A 72 11.22 12.13 5.35
N ARG A 73 11.83 12.48 6.47
CA ARG A 73 12.88 11.70 7.12
C ARG A 73 12.48 11.55 8.57
N ILE A 74 11.83 10.44 8.89
CA ILE A 74 11.24 10.23 10.20
C ILE A 74 11.93 9.05 10.88
N ARG A 75 12.34 9.26 12.13
CA ARG A 75 12.72 8.15 13.01
C ARG A 75 11.46 7.59 13.67
N PHE A 76 11.21 6.32 13.48
CA PHE A 76 10.16 5.61 14.20
C PHE A 76 10.79 4.65 15.20
N LYS A 77 10.30 4.72 16.43
CA LYS A 77 10.66 3.82 17.52
C LYS A 77 9.38 3.30 18.16
N SER A 78 9.37 2.02 18.49
CA SER A 78 8.33 1.43 19.34
C SER A 78 8.84 1.22 20.78
N ASP A 79 7.90 1.01 21.69
CA ASP A 79 8.19 0.33 22.94
C ASP A 79 8.48 -1.17 22.69
N VAL A 80 8.82 -1.87 23.76
CA VAL A 80 8.93 -3.33 23.78
C VAL A 80 7.53 -3.89 23.99
N LEU A 81 6.98 -4.50 22.93
CA LEU A 81 5.59 -4.94 22.88
C LEU A 81 5.50 -6.44 22.66
N GLU A 82 4.42 -7.05 23.13
CA GLU A 82 4.07 -8.42 22.77
C GLU A 82 3.64 -8.51 21.30
N PHE A 83 3.68 -9.72 20.73
CA PHE A 83 3.38 -9.97 19.31
C PHE A 83 2.07 -9.30 18.84
N ASN A 84 0.96 -9.53 19.55
CA ASN A 84 -0.35 -8.99 19.17
C ASN A 84 -0.41 -7.46 19.28
N GLN A 85 0.25 -6.88 20.28
CA GLN A 85 0.30 -5.43 20.48
C GLN A 85 1.11 -4.76 19.36
N MET A 86 2.24 -5.37 18.97
CA MET A 86 3.03 -4.87 17.85
C MET A 86 2.28 -5.01 16.51
N SER A 87 1.59 -6.13 16.29
CA SER A 87 0.74 -6.31 15.11
C SER A 87 -0.35 -5.24 15.03
N GLU A 88 -1.03 -4.96 16.14
CA GLU A 88 -2.06 -3.92 16.19
C GLU A 88 -1.48 -2.52 15.95
N LEU A 89 -0.33 -2.20 16.55
CA LEU A 89 0.37 -0.92 16.35
C LEU A 89 0.69 -0.69 14.86
N LEU A 90 1.23 -1.70 14.16
CA LEU A 90 1.56 -1.55 12.75
C LEU A 90 0.32 -1.48 11.86
N ASN A 91 -0.74 -2.24 12.16
CA ASN A 91 -1.99 -2.15 11.43
C ASN A 91 -2.61 -0.76 11.53
N GLN A 92 -2.62 -0.17 12.74
CA GLN A 92 -3.14 1.18 12.96
C GLN A 92 -2.32 2.23 12.19
N LYS A 93 -1.00 2.09 12.12
CA LYS A 93 -0.14 2.95 11.27
C LYS A 93 -0.49 2.86 9.79
N SER A 94 -1.12 1.78 9.36
CA SER A 94 -1.61 1.58 8.00
C SER A 94 -3.11 1.84 7.85
N ALA A 95 -3.72 2.53 8.83
CA ALA A 95 -5.15 2.84 8.89
C ALA A 95 -6.06 1.60 8.85
N VAL A 96 -5.56 0.44 9.28
CA VAL A 96 -6.31 -0.80 9.42
C VAL A 96 -6.56 -1.10 10.89
N GLN A 97 -7.78 -1.53 11.22
CA GLN A 97 -8.14 -1.91 12.58
C GLN A 97 -7.92 -3.41 12.82
N GLY A 98 -7.63 -3.77 14.07
CA GLY A 98 -7.55 -5.16 14.51
C GLY A 98 -6.14 -5.71 14.66
N LYS A 99 -6.08 -6.94 15.17
CA LYS A 99 -4.87 -7.61 15.66
C LYS A 99 -4.30 -8.69 14.73
N VAL A 100 -4.86 -8.83 13.53
CA VAL A 100 -4.40 -9.85 12.57
C VAL A 100 -3.07 -9.39 11.97
N PRO A 101 -1.99 -10.18 12.07
CA PRO A 101 -0.70 -9.83 11.49
C PRO A 101 -0.79 -9.56 10.00
N SER A 102 -0.35 -8.37 9.60
CA SER A 102 -0.23 -7.99 8.19
C SER A 102 1.07 -8.52 7.60
N GLY A 103 1.11 -8.65 6.27
CA GLY A 103 2.36 -9.01 5.59
C GLY A 103 3.45 -7.93 5.75
N TYR A 104 3.07 -6.67 5.97
CA TYR A 104 4.01 -5.62 6.37
C TYR A 104 4.65 -5.90 7.74
N PHE A 105 3.85 -6.29 8.74
CA PHE A 105 4.38 -6.70 10.04
C PHE A 105 5.30 -7.92 9.92
N ASN A 106 4.90 -8.93 9.15
CA ASN A 106 5.73 -10.12 8.94
C ASN A 106 7.05 -9.76 8.26
N ALA A 107 7.02 -8.92 7.22
CA ALA A 107 8.21 -8.49 6.51
C ALA A 107 9.14 -7.62 7.36
N LEU A 108 8.61 -6.81 8.28
CA LEU A 108 9.41 -5.94 9.14
C LEU A 108 10.25 -6.74 10.16
N PHE A 109 9.71 -7.85 10.66
CA PHE A 109 10.33 -8.69 11.69
C PHE A 109 10.87 -10.02 11.16
N ASP A 110 10.85 -10.23 9.85
CA ASP A 110 11.27 -11.47 9.18
C ASP A 110 10.52 -12.72 9.70
N LEU A 111 9.20 -12.58 9.87
CA LEU A 111 8.32 -13.64 10.36
C LEU A 111 7.80 -14.51 9.21
N SER A 112 7.43 -15.75 9.54
CA SER A 112 7.00 -16.74 8.54
C SER A 112 5.62 -16.47 7.95
N GLY A 113 4.75 -15.79 8.71
CA GLY A 113 3.35 -15.59 8.39
C GLY A 113 2.42 -16.65 8.98
N ASP A 114 2.96 -17.72 9.58
CA ASP A 114 2.22 -18.61 10.46
C ASP A 114 2.07 -17.95 11.82
N TRP A 115 1.05 -17.09 11.94
CA TRP A 115 0.86 -16.24 13.13
C TRP A 115 0.81 -17.02 14.44
N PHE A 116 0.34 -18.28 14.42
CA PHE A 116 0.23 -19.07 15.64
C PHE A 116 1.62 -19.48 16.15
N ARG A 117 2.50 -19.94 15.25
CA ARG A 117 3.89 -20.28 15.59
C ARG A 117 4.71 -19.04 15.86
N ASP A 118 4.62 -18.04 14.99
CA ASP A 118 5.35 -16.79 15.13
C ASP A 118 5.04 -16.11 16.48
N ALA A 119 3.77 -16.12 16.92
CA ALA A 119 3.38 -15.58 18.22
C ALA A 119 3.88 -16.41 19.41
N ALA A 120 3.95 -17.74 19.28
CA ALA A 120 4.46 -18.61 20.34
C ALA A 120 5.98 -18.48 20.53
N ASP A 121 6.71 -18.31 19.43
CA ASP A 121 8.17 -18.19 19.44
C ASP A 121 8.66 -16.77 19.77
N THR A 122 7.78 -15.77 19.62
CA THR A 122 8.08 -14.36 19.88
C THR A 122 7.66 -13.94 21.30
N LYS A 123 8.63 -13.62 22.15
CA LYS A 123 8.34 -13.03 23.48
C LYS A 123 7.96 -11.56 23.38
N TYR A 124 8.85 -10.77 22.78
CA TYR A 124 8.67 -9.33 22.63
C TYR A 124 9.30 -8.86 21.33
N LEU A 125 8.74 -7.80 20.78
CA LEU A 125 9.21 -7.11 19.58
C LEU A 125 9.43 -5.64 19.90
N ALA A 126 10.46 -5.07 19.29
CA ALA A 126 10.70 -3.64 19.27
C ALA A 126 11.41 -3.28 17.97
N PHE A 127 11.17 -2.07 17.47
CA PHE A 127 11.92 -1.53 16.35
C PHE A 127 12.34 -0.09 16.61
N ASP A 128 13.50 0.28 16.05
CA ASP A 128 14.02 1.64 16.02
C ASP A 128 14.68 1.84 14.65
N GLY A 129 14.06 2.64 13.80
CA GLY A 129 14.45 2.79 12.41
C GLY A 129 14.27 4.20 11.89
N TYR A 130 15.14 4.58 10.96
CA TYR A 130 14.96 5.79 10.15
C TYR A 130 14.32 5.42 8.82
N PHE A 131 13.18 6.06 8.54
CA PHE A 131 12.44 5.91 7.30
C PHE A 131 12.63 7.18 6.49
N ILE A 132 13.11 6.99 5.25
CA ILE A 132 13.38 8.08 4.31
C ILE A 132 12.42 7.91 3.15
N SER A 133 11.32 8.64 3.19
CA SER A 133 10.39 8.75 2.07
C SER A 133 10.93 9.80 1.11
N LEU A 134 11.06 9.49 -0.18
CA LEU A 134 11.56 10.45 -1.17
C LEU A 134 10.46 11.46 -1.54
N TYR A 135 9.25 10.96 -1.76
CA TYR A 135 8.05 11.72 -2.12
C TYR A 135 6.80 10.88 -1.83
N TYR A 136 5.65 11.55 -1.77
CA TYR A 136 4.35 10.91 -1.57
C TYR A 136 3.45 11.18 -2.76
N LEU A 137 3.12 10.13 -3.52
CA LEU A 137 2.06 10.19 -4.51
C LEU A 137 0.74 9.77 -3.86
N HIS A 138 -0.32 10.57 -4.06
CA HIS A 138 -1.64 10.24 -3.54
C HIS A 138 -2.76 10.74 -4.45
N LEU A 139 -3.89 10.03 -4.43
CA LEU A 139 -5.10 10.42 -5.11
C LEU A 139 -5.84 11.49 -4.31
N THR A 140 -6.29 12.54 -4.99
CA THR A 140 -7.05 13.65 -4.38
C THR A 140 -8.53 13.66 -4.76
N ALA A 141 -8.95 12.75 -5.65
CA ALA A 141 -10.36 12.61 -5.98
C ALA A 141 -11.17 12.20 -4.74
N SER A 142 -12.20 12.97 -4.41
CA SER A 142 -13.09 12.72 -3.29
C SER A 142 -14.54 12.97 -3.71
N PRO A 143 -15.41 11.94 -3.71
CA PRO A 143 -15.11 10.55 -3.36
C PRO A 143 -14.29 9.82 -4.44
N LEU A 144 -13.57 8.78 -4.04
CA LEU A 144 -13.01 7.82 -5.00
C LEU A 144 -14.14 6.98 -5.60
N ILE A 145 -14.16 6.85 -6.93
CA ILE A 145 -15.17 6.08 -7.65
C ILE A 145 -14.58 4.74 -8.05
N LEU A 146 -15.22 3.63 -7.70
CA LEU A 146 -14.82 2.29 -8.14
C LEU A 146 -15.14 2.06 -9.62
N GLN A 147 -14.31 1.28 -10.30
CA GLN A 147 -14.61 0.76 -11.64
C GLN A 147 -15.88 -0.10 -11.61
N GLU A 148 -16.68 -0.06 -12.68
CA GLU A 148 -17.95 -0.81 -12.75
C GLU A 148 -17.75 -2.32 -12.64
N GLU A 149 -16.65 -2.86 -13.14
CA GLU A 149 -16.30 -4.27 -12.98
C GLU A 149 -16.04 -4.65 -11.51
N VAL A 150 -15.44 -3.77 -10.71
CA VAL A 150 -15.26 -3.98 -9.27
C VAL A 150 -16.63 -4.05 -8.60
N LYS A 151 -17.49 -3.06 -8.87
CA LYS A 151 -18.83 -2.99 -8.27
C LYS A 151 -19.64 -4.26 -8.56
N LYS A 152 -19.56 -4.77 -9.79
CA LYS A 152 -20.22 -6.01 -10.22
C LYS A 152 -19.61 -7.28 -9.60
N SER A 153 -18.32 -7.25 -9.25
CA SER A 153 -17.66 -8.40 -8.59
C SER A 153 -17.99 -8.52 -7.11
N VAL A 154 -18.45 -7.44 -6.47
CA VAL A 154 -18.87 -7.48 -5.07
C VAL A 154 -20.29 -8.04 -5.01
N PRO A 155 -20.52 -9.17 -4.33
CA PRO A 155 -21.86 -9.72 -4.19
C PRO A 155 -22.74 -8.76 -3.38
N ALA A 156 -24.01 -8.67 -3.72
CA ALA A 156 -24.97 -7.83 -2.99
C ALA A 156 -25.21 -8.32 -1.54
N GLN A 157 -24.93 -9.60 -1.27
CA GLN A 157 -25.07 -10.22 0.04
C GLN A 157 -23.87 -11.11 0.36
N TRP A 158 -23.52 -11.18 1.64
CA TRP A 158 -22.49 -12.08 2.13
C TRP A 158 -23.07 -13.48 2.31
N ASP A 159 -23.09 -14.27 1.25
CA ASP A 159 -23.44 -15.69 1.28
C ASP A 159 -22.17 -16.54 1.10
N PRO A 160 -21.60 -17.11 2.18
CA PRO A 160 -20.38 -17.90 2.13
C PRO A 160 -20.42 -19.07 1.14
N ALA A 161 -21.59 -19.70 0.95
CA ALA A 161 -21.74 -20.82 0.02
C ALA A 161 -21.60 -20.36 -1.43
N SER A 162 -22.08 -19.16 -1.76
CA SER A 162 -21.90 -18.57 -3.10
C SER A 162 -20.47 -18.08 -3.37
N LEU A 163 -19.71 -17.73 -2.32
CA LEU A 163 -18.37 -17.14 -2.40
C LEU A 163 -17.22 -18.14 -2.40
N SER A 164 -17.48 -19.40 -2.04
CA SER A 164 -16.47 -20.45 -1.87
C SER A 164 -16.20 -21.28 -3.14
N ARG A 165 -16.67 -20.83 -4.30
CA ARG A 165 -16.53 -21.55 -5.58
C ARG A 165 -15.27 -21.19 -6.36
#